data_AF-A0A7Y2F8C7-F1
#
_entry.id   AF-A0A7Y2F8C7-F1
#
_cell.length_a   1.000
_cell.length_b   1.000
_cell.length_c   1.000
_cell.angle_alpha   90.00
_cell.angle_beta   90.00
_cell.angle_gamma   90.00
#
_symmetry.space_group_name_H-M   'P 1'
#
loop_
_entity.id
_entity.type
_entity.pdbx_description
1 polymer ?
#
loop_
_entity_poly.entity_id
_entity_poly.type
_entity_poly.pdbx_seq_one_letter_code
_entity_poly.pdbx_strand_id
1 'polypeptide(L)' 'REDREMRTWSDASGKFKVQAKFYSAGAENVKLLTADDRKIDVPIAKLCEADKEYLRSVFKAKGIRASF' A
#
# COMPACT_ATOMS: atom_id res chain seq x y z
N ARG A 1 -9.71 -5.68 -12.92
CA ARG A 1 -8.28 -5.39 -12.66
C ARG A 1 -8.27 -4.10 -11.84
N GLU A 2 -8.52 -4.20 -10.54
CA GLU A 2 -8.89 -3.07 -9.66
C GLU A 2 -7.76 -2.65 -8.72
N ASP A 3 -6.53 -3.08 -9.00
CA ASP A 3 -5.37 -2.87 -8.14
C ASP A 3 -4.54 -1.62 -8.53
N ARG A 4 -5.00 -0.87 -9.54
CA ARG A 4 -4.25 0.24 -10.16
C ARG A 4 -4.83 1.63 -9.87
N GLU A 5 -5.78 1.72 -8.95
CA GLU A 5 -6.36 3.02 -8.60
C GLU A 5 -5.32 3.88 -7.85
N MET A 6 -5.16 5.13 -8.29
CA MET A 6 -4.35 6.09 -7.54
C MET A 6 -5.11 6.43 -6.27
N ARG A 7 -4.49 6.13 -5.12
CA ARG A 7 -5.00 6.55 -3.82
C ARG A 7 -3.93 7.33 -3.06
N THR A 8 -4.37 8.11 -2.10
CA THR A 8 -3.47 8.78 -1.16
C THR A 8 -3.18 7.83 -0.01
N TRP A 9 -1.96 7.32 0.02
CA TRP A 9 -1.43 6.53 1.14
C TRP A 9 -0.90 7.47 2.20
N SER A 10 -1.14 7.15 3.47
CA SER A 10 -0.68 7.95 4.59
C SER A 10 -0.02 7.10 5.66
N ASP A 11 0.98 7.67 6.34
CA ASP A 11 1.54 7.03 7.53
C ASP A 11 0.61 7.17 8.74
N ALA A 12 0.87 6.40 9.79
CA ALA A 12 0.07 6.41 11.02
C ALA A 12 0.01 7.79 11.71
N SER A 13 1.03 8.64 11.53
CA SER A 13 1.05 10.01 12.04
C SER A 13 0.32 11.01 11.13
N GLY A 14 -0.02 10.63 9.89
CA GLY A 14 -0.64 11.50 8.88
C GLY A 14 0.27 12.61 8.34
N LYS A 15 1.54 12.65 8.76
CA LYS A 15 2.52 13.64 8.31
C LYS A 15 3.04 13.35 6.91
N PHE A 16 3.16 12.07 6.57
CA PHE A 16 3.55 11.63 5.25
C PHE A 16 2.31 11.18 4.48
N LYS A 17 2.10 11.79 3.31
CA LYS A 17 1.05 11.42 2.36
C LYS A 17 1.67 11.27 0.98
N VAL A 18 1.32 10.20 0.27
CA VAL A 18 1.81 9.97 -1.09
C VAL A 18 0.67 9.46 -1.97
N GLN A 19 0.47 10.11 -3.12
CA GLN A 19 -0.43 9.60 -4.15
C GLN A 19 0.29 8.54 -4.96
N ALA A 20 -0.20 7.30 -4.86
CA ALA A 20 0.41 6.17 -5.53
C ALA A 20 -0.59 5.04 -5.77
N LYS A 21 -0.28 4.22 -6.77
CA LYS A 21 -0.96 2.97 -7.08
C LYS A 21 -0.30 1.84 -6.32
N PHE A 22 -1.10 0.86 -5.89
CA PHE A 22 -0.54 -0.40 -5.41
C PHE A 22 0.20 -1.09 -6.55
N TYR A 23 1.47 -1.42 -6.36
CA TYR A 23 2.26 -2.15 -7.36
C TYR A 23 2.41 -3.62 -6.98
N SER A 24 2.94 -3.88 -5.79
CA SER A 24 3.08 -5.21 -5.23
C SER A 24 3.31 -5.11 -3.73
N ALA A 25 3.10 -6.19 -2.98
CA ALA A 25 3.50 -6.21 -1.58
C ALA A 25 4.30 -7.45 -1.24
N GLY A 26 5.28 -7.26 -0.35
CA GLY A 26 6.06 -8.31 0.29
C GLY A 26 5.53 -8.58 1.70
N ALA A 27 6.36 -9.25 2.51
CA ALA A 27 6.01 -9.60 3.89
C ALA A 27 5.87 -8.37 4.82
N GLU A 28 6.80 -7.42 4.72
CA GLU A 28 6.89 -6.29 5.64
C GLU A 28 6.68 -4.92 4.96
N ASN A 29 6.86 -4.87 3.64
CA ASN A 29 6.85 -3.64 2.86
C ASN A 29 5.88 -3.77 1.69
N VAL A 30 5.25 -2.65 1.32
CA VAL A 30 4.50 -2.51 0.08
C VAL A 30 5.27 -1.65 -0.91
N LYS A 31 5.33 -2.10 -2.16
CA LYS A 31 5.78 -1.30 -3.31
C LYS A 31 4.60 -0.52 -3.86
N LEU A 32 4.76 0.79 -3.90
CA LEU A 32 3.79 1.72 -4.46
C LEU A 32 4.39 2.39 -5.69
N LEU A 33 3.58 2.61 -6.73
CA LEU A 33 3.97 3.36 -7.92
C LEU A 33 3.35 4.75 -7.86
N THR A 34 4.17 5.78 -7.68
CA THR A 34 3.70 7.17 -7.58
C THR A 34 3.20 7.70 -8.93
N ALA A 35 2.56 8.88 -8.91
CA ALA A 35 2.12 9.57 -10.12
C ALA A 35 3.27 9.84 -11.11
N ASP A 36 4.48 10.12 -10.60
CA ASP A 36 5.70 10.33 -11.37
C ASP A 36 6.37 9.02 -11.86
N ASP A 37 5.64 7.91 -11.90
CA ASP A 37 6.11 6.57 -12.27
C ASP A 37 7.30 6.04 -11.43
N ARG A 38 7.49 6.58 -10.21
CA ARG A 38 8.52 6.09 -9.29
C ARG A 38 7.98 4.96 -8.43
N LYS A 39 8.75 3.90 -8.28
CA LYS A 39 8.46 2.81 -7.34
C LYS A 39 9.10 3.14 -6.00
N ILE A 40 8.29 3.20 -4.96
CA ILE A 40 8.74 3.42 -3.58
C ILE A 40 8.36 2.22 -2.72
N ASP A 41 9.23 1.88 -1.79
CA ASP A 41 8.99 0.83 -0.79
C ASP A 41 8.58 1.51 0.53
N VAL A 42 7.37 1.21 0.99
CA VAL A 42 6.81 1.77 2.23
C VAL A 42 6.61 0.63 3.23
N PRO A 43 7.17 0.73 4.45
CA PRO A 43 6.91 -0.24 5.50
C PRO A 43 5.43 -0.29 5.86
N ILE A 44 4.84 -1.47 5.81
CA ILE A 44 3.40 -1.65 6.11
C ILE A 44 3.12 -1.24 7.54
N ALA A 45 4.05 -1.52 8.46
CA ALA A 45 3.97 -1.11 9.86
C ALA A 45 3.76 0.41 10.04
N LYS A 46 4.30 1.23 9.13
CA LYS A 46 4.21 2.69 9.18
C LYS A 46 2.93 3.24 8.55
N LEU A 47 2.22 2.45 7.74
CA LEU A 47 0.95 2.88 7.15
C LEU A 47 -0.13 3.07 8.21
N CYS A 48 -1.08 3.96 7.92
CA CYS A 48 -2.27 4.09 8.74
C CYS A 48 -3.15 2.83 8.65
N GLU A 49 -4.04 2.66 9.62
CA GLU A 49 -4.88 1.44 9.71
C GLU A 49 -5.78 1.28 8.48
N ALA A 50 -6.34 2.37 7.94
CA ALA A 50 -7.17 2.34 6.74
C ALA A 50 -6.42 1.83 5.49
N ASP A 51 -5.13 2.17 5.36
CA ASP A 51 -4.28 1.66 4.28
C ASP A 51 -3.90 0.20 4.51
N LYS A 52 -3.65 -0.20 5.76
CA LYS A 52 -3.43 -1.62 6.13
C LYS A 52 -4.66 -2.48 5.82
N GLU A 53 -5.86 -2.01 6.14
CA GLU A 53 -7.11 -2.70 5.82
C GLU A 53 -7.31 -2.88 4.32
N TYR A 54 -7.02 -1.84 3.53
CA TYR A 54 -7.03 -1.95 2.08
C TYR A 54 -6.03 -3.01 1.59
N LEU A 55 -4.80 -3.00 2.12
CA LEU A 55 -3.81 -4.03 1.79
C LEU A 55 -4.32 -5.43 2.16
N ARG A 56 -4.92 -5.64 3.33
CA ARG A 56 -5.50 -6.94 3.71
C ARG A 56 -6.55 -7.41 2.68
N SER A 57 -7.38 -6.51 2.17
CA SER A 57 -8.36 -6.80 1.10
C SER A 57 -7.67 -7.17 -0.23
N VAL A 58 -6.67 -6.39 -0.66
CA VAL A 58 -5.89 -6.65 -1.87
C VAL A 58 -5.15 -7.98 -1.79
N PHE A 59 -4.54 -8.29 -0.64
CA PHE A 59 -3.85 -9.55 -0.39
C PHE A 59 -4.82 -10.72 -0.47
N LYS A 60 -5.98 -10.62 0.19
CA LYS A 60 -7.04 -11.63 0.12
C LYS A 60 -7.51 -11.87 -1.32
N ALA A 61 -7.74 -10.80 -2.08
CA ALA A 61 -8.14 -10.89 -3.48
C ALA A 61 -7.07 -11.55 -4.38
N LYS A 62 -5.78 -11.43 -4.01
CA LYS A 62 -4.64 -12.06 -4.69
C LYS A 62 -4.28 -13.45 -4.15
N GLY A 63 -5.02 -13.97 -3.17
CA GLY A 63 -4.70 -15.25 -2.52
C GLY A 63 -3.44 -15.22 -1.66
N ILE A 64 -2.95 -14.03 -1.29
CA ILE A 64 -1.79 -13.84 -0.42
C ILE A 64 -2.29 -13.69 1.01
N ARG A 65 -1.68 -14.40 1.95
CA ARG A 65 -2.03 -14.30 3.37
C ARG A 65 -1.22 -13.16 4.01
N ALA A 66 -1.87 -12.03 4.27
CA ALA A 66 -1.28 -10.93 5.04
C ALA A 66 -1.16 -11.34 6.52
N SER A 67 0.03 -11.14 7.12
CA SER A 67 0.32 -11.46 8.53
C SER A 67 0.58 -10.21 9.38
N PHE A 68 0.09 -9.05 8.94
CA PHE A 68 0.26 -7.72 9.55
C PHE A 68 -1.06 -7.07 9.95
#